data_AF-A0A4Q5QQY5-F1
#
_entry.id   AF-A0A4Q5QQY5-F1
#
_cell.length_a   1.000
_cell.length_b   1.000
_cell.length_c   1.000
_cell.angle_alpha   90.00
_cell.angle_beta   90.00
_cell.angle_gamma   90.00
#
_symmetry.space_group_name_H-M   'P 1'
#
loop_
_entity.id
_entity.type
_entity.pdbx_description
1 polymer ?
#
loop_
_entity_poly.entity_id
_entity_poly.type
_entity_poly.pdbx_seq_one_letter_code
_entity_poly.pdbx_strand_id
1 'polypeptide(L)'
;LRIGETVEEVLKADLALEMEALPPLRDAIEHCEKVRDYVSRDLFRRILDSEEEHVDTLERQFEMIARMGIENYVQLQSRPADAEG
;
A
#
# COMPACT_ATOMS: atom_id res chain seq x y z
N LEU A 1 10.43 7.62 9.85
CA LEU A 1 9.69 8.48 8.91
C LEU A 1 10.41 8.42 7.58
N ARG A 2 9.77 7.94 6.52
CA ARG A 2 10.31 8.01 5.16
C ARG A 2 9.71 9.26 4.52
N ILE A 3 10.56 10.22 4.13
CA ILE A 3 10.11 11.46 3.48
C ILE A 3 10.54 11.34 2.02
N GLY A 4 9.58 11.25 1.11
CA GLY A 4 9.84 11.37 -0.32
C GLY A 4 9.76 12.84 -0.74
N GLU A 5 10.71 13.28 -1.54
CA GLU A 5 10.74 14.63 -2.13
C GLU A 5 10.14 14.62 -3.54
N THR A 6 10.01 13.44 -4.14
CA THR A 6 9.34 13.22 -5.42
C THR A 6 8.16 12.24 -5.29
N VAL A 7 7.22 12.28 -6.24
CA VAL A 7 6.07 11.35 -6.27
C VAL A 7 6.55 9.90 -6.29
N GLU A 8 7.60 9.59 -7.05
CA GLU A 8 8.15 8.24 -7.11
C GLU A 8 8.75 7.79 -5.78
N GLU A 9 9.43 8.69 -5.05
CA GLU A 9 9.97 8.39 -3.71
C GLU A 9 8.87 8.18 -2.67
N VAL A 10 7.78 8.94 -2.74
CA VAL A 10 6.60 8.74 -1.87
C VAL A 10 6.00 7.36 -2.12
N LEU A 11 5.75 7.00 -3.38
CA LEU A 11 5.21 5.68 -3.72
C LEU A 11 6.13 4.54 -3.29
N LYS A 12 7.46 4.73 -3.37
CA LYS A 12 8.45 3.73 -2.91
C LYS A 12 8.44 3.61 -1.40
N ALA A 13 8.32 4.73 -0.70
CA ALA A 13 8.23 4.77 0.75
C ALA A 13 6.97 4.04 1.25
N ASP A 14 5.84 4.25 0.58
CA ASP A 14 4.56 3.59 0.86
C ASP A 14 4.64 2.09 0.57
N LEU A 15 5.14 1.69 -0.60
CA LEU A 15 5.28 0.25 -0.93
C LEU A 15 6.17 -0.47 0.08
N ALA A 16 7.28 0.14 0.47
CA ALA A 16 8.15 -0.45 1.48
C ALA A 16 7.50 -0.48 2.88
N LEU A 17 6.48 0.33 3.15
CA LEU A 17 5.76 0.34 4.42
C LEU A 17 4.76 -0.81 4.45
N GLU A 18 4.01 -0.98 3.36
CA GLU A 18 3.07 -2.10 3.23
C GLU A 18 3.81 -3.44 3.30
N MET A 19 4.93 -3.56 2.59
CA MET A 19 5.76 -4.78 2.63
C MET A 19 6.32 -5.08 4.03
N GLU A 20 6.56 -4.07 4.87
CA GLU A 20 6.97 -4.25 6.27
C GLU A 20 5.80 -4.67 7.17
N ALA A 21 4.56 -4.35 6.81
CA ALA A 21 3.36 -4.72 7.55
C ALA A 21 2.94 -6.18 7.33
N LEU A 22 3.21 -6.78 6.16
CA LEU A 22 2.78 -8.15 5.85
C LEU A 22 3.33 -9.22 6.82
N PRO A 23 4.66 -9.28 7.11
CA PRO A 23 5.20 -10.30 8.02
C PRO A 23 4.58 -10.28 9.43
N PRO A 24 4.51 -9.15 10.17
CA PRO A 24 3.93 -9.14 11.50
C PRO A 24 2.44 -9.47 11.52
N LEU A 25 1.69 -9.15 10.46
CA LEU A 25 0.29 -9.56 10.33
C LEU A 25 0.14 -11.07 10.18
N ARG A 26 0.99 -11.70 9.36
CA ARG A 26 1.03 -13.17 9.20
C ARG A 26 1.41 -13.87 10.51
N ASP A 27 2.40 -13.34 11.21
CA ASP A 27 2.83 -13.86 12.53
C ASP A 27 1.72 -13.69 13.58
N ALA A 28 1.00 -12.57 13.56
CA ALA A 28 -0.13 -12.33 14.46
C ALA A 28 -1.29 -13.30 14.22
N ILE A 29 -1.62 -13.58 12.95
CA ILE A 29 -2.60 -14.61 12.58
C ILE A 29 -2.20 -15.97 13.16
N GLU A 30 -0.95 -16.40 12.95
CA GLU A 30 -0.45 -17.67 13.47
C GLU A 30 -0.51 -17.72 15.01
N HIS A 31 -0.14 -16.63 15.68
CA HIS A 31 -0.22 -16.54 17.14
C HIS A 31 -1.65 -16.70 17.64
N CYS A 32 -2.60 -15.97 17.04
CA CYS A 32 -4.02 -16.05 17.39
C CYS A 32 -4.58 -17.46 17.19
N GLU A 33 -4.17 -18.18 16.14
CA GLU A 33 -4.56 -19.58 15.92
C GLU A 33 -4.05 -20.51 17.03
N LYS A 34 -2.81 -20.33 17.50
CA LYS A 34 -2.22 -21.13 18.59
C LYS A 34 -2.95 -20.95 19.93
N VAL A 35 -3.40 -19.73 20.23
CA VAL A 35 -4.12 -19.42 21.47
C VAL A 35 -5.65 -19.51 21.32
N ARG A 36 -6.13 -19.90 20.13
CA ARG A 36 -7.57 -20.02 19.79
C ARG A 36 -8.35 -18.71 19.91
N ASP A 37 -7.70 -17.58 19.66
CA ASP A 37 -8.35 -16.26 19.55
C ASP A 37 -8.79 -16.02 18.10
N TYR A 38 -9.98 -16.53 17.76
CA TYR A 38 -10.48 -16.45 16.38
C TYR A 38 -10.94 -15.05 15.97
N VAL A 39 -11.33 -14.20 16.94
CA VAL A 39 -11.82 -12.84 16.65
C VAL A 39 -10.66 -11.94 16.24
N SER A 40 -9.57 -11.95 17.00
CA SER A 40 -8.36 -11.21 16.64
C SER A 40 -7.73 -11.77 15.36
N ARG A 41 -7.75 -13.10 15.16
CA ARG A 41 -7.31 -13.74 13.92
C ARG A 41 -8.05 -13.21 12.69
N ASP A 42 -9.37 -13.10 12.76
CA ASP A 42 -10.18 -12.58 11.66
C ASP A 42 -9.96 -11.08 11.42
N LEU A 43 -9.68 -10.32 12.48
CA LEU A 43 -9.28 -8.91 12.36
C LEU A 43 -7.93 -8.79 11.63
N PHE A 44 -6.90 -9.51 12.05
CA PHE A 44 -5.59 -9.48 11.39
C PHE A 44 -5.65 -9.99 9.95
N ARG A 45 -6.50 -10.99 9.66
CA ARG A 45 -6.76 -11.45 8.28
C ARG A 45 -7.29 -10.31 7.40
N ARG A 46 -8.31 -9.58 7.87
CA ARG A 46 -8.89 -8.47 7.09
C ARG A 46 -7.91 -7.34 6.87
N ILE A 47 -7.05 -7.05 7.84
CA ILE A 47 -5.99 -6.06 7.70
C ILE A 47 -4.98 -6.56 6.67
N LEU A 48 -4.54 -7.81 6.76
CA LEU A 48 -3.61 -8.41 5.79
C LEU A 48 -4.17 -8.34 4.35
N ASP A 49 -5.43 -8.71 4.15
CA ASP A 49 -6.08 -8.62 2.84
C ASP A 49 -6.08 -7.18 2.31
N SER A 50 -6.29 -6.18 3.19
CA SER A 50 -6.23 -4.75 2.82
C SER A 50 -4.81 -4.31 2.43
N GLU A 51 -3.79 -4.72 3.18
CA GLU A 51 -2.40 -4.33 2.85
C GLU A 51 -1.92 -5.02 1.57
N GLU A 52 -2.36 -6.25 1.29
CA GLU A 52 -2.08 -6.92 0.01
C GLU A 52 -2.75 -6.18 -1.17
N GLU A 53 -3.98 -5.65 -0.99
CA GLU A 53 -4.62 -4.79 -2.00
C GLU A 53 -3.89 -3.44 -2.18
N HIS A 54 -3.34 -2.86 -1.11
CA HIS A 54 -2.51 -1.67 -1.19
C HIS A 54 -1.21 -1.93 -1.97
N VAL A 55 -0.53 -3.04 -1.71
CA VAL A 55 0.67 -3.48 -2.47
C VAL A 55 0.33 -3.61 -3.96
N ASP A 56 -0.73 -4.34 -4.30
CA ASP A 56 -1.20 -4.52 -5.68
C ASP A 56 -1.45 -3.18 -6.38
N THR A 57 -2.06 -2.23 -5.66
CA THR A 57 -2.36 -0.90 -6.18
C THR A 57 -1.09 -0.11 -6.46
N LEU A 58 -0.12 -0.13 -5.54
CA LEU A 58 1.16 0.54 -5.70
C LEU A 58 2.00 -0.07 -6.83
N GLU A 59 2.02 -1.40 -6.96
CA GLU A 59 2.70 -2.09 -8.06
C GLU A 59 2.12 -1.69 -9.43
N ARG A 60 0.78 -1.59 -9.54
CA ARG A 60 0.13 -1.07 -10.75
C ARG A 60 0.50 0.38 -11.04
N GLN A 61 0.66 1.21 -10.01
CA GLN A 61 1.12 2.59 -10.19
C GLN A 61 2.56 2.65 -10.74
N PHE A 62 3.46 1.82 -10.23
CA PHE A 62 4.82 1.70 -10.78
C PHE A 62 4.83 1.19 -12.22
N GLU A 63 3.97 0.23 -12.55
CA GLU A 63 3.80 -0.24 -13.93
C GLU A 63 3.30 0.89 -14.86
N MET A 64 2.35 1.71 -14.40
CA MET A 64 1.89 2.89 -15.14
C MET A 64 3.03 3.86 -15.38
N ILE A 65 3.79 4.23 -14.33
CA ILE A 65 4.96 5.11 -14.43
C ILE A 65 5.98 4.56 -15.44
N ALA A 66 6.28 3.26 -15.38
CA ALA A 66 7.21 2.62 -16.30
C ALA A 66 6.75 2.68 -17.78
N ARG A 67 5.43 2.65 -18.03
CA ARG A 67 4.87 2.68 -19.39
C ARG A 67 4.72 4.07 -19.97
N MET A 68 4.34 5.07 -19.16
CA MET A 68 4.00 6.41 -19.64
C MET A 68 4.99 7.50 -19.25
N GLY A 69 5.92 7.23 -18.33
CA GLY A 69 6.78 8.23 -17.72
C GLY A 69 6.13 8.92 -16.51
N ILE A 70 6.96 9.48 -15.63
CA ILE A 70 6.52 10.06 -14.37
C ILE A 70 5.68 11.33 -14.58
N GLU A 71 6.01 12.16 -15.57
CA GLU A 71 5.31 13.41 -15.85
C GLU A 71 3.86 13.15 -16.28
N ASN A 72 3.65 12.18 -17.18
CA ASN A 72 2.32 11.79 -17.64
C ASN A 72 1.50 11.13 -16.52
N TYR A 73 2.15 10.33 -15.67
CA TYR A 73 1.50 9.75 -14.49
C TYR A 73 1.02 10.84 -13.52
N VAL A 74 1.89 11.81 -13.20
CA VAL A 74 1.54 12.93 -12.31
C VAL A 74 0.40 13.76 -12.89
N GLN A 75 0.41 14.03 -14.20
CA GLN A 75 -0.70 14.72 -14.85
C GLN A 75 -2.01 13.93 -14.74
N LEU A 76 -1.97 12.61 -14.95
CA LEU A 76 -3.14 11.73 -14.83
C LEU A 76 -3.72 11.71 -13.40
N GLN A 77 -2.85 11.77 -12.38
CA GLN A 77 -3.25 11.78 -10.97
C GLN A 77 -3.56 13.18 -10.42
N SER A 78 -3.38 14.22 -11.23
CA SER A 78 -3.68 15.61 -10.84
C SER A 78 -5.13 15.95 -11.15
N ARG A 79 -5.77 16.72 -10.26
CA ARG A 79 -7.07 17.32 -10.55
C ARG A 79 -6.91 18.50 -11.52
N PRO A 80 -7.89 18.77 -12.40
CA PRO A 80 -7.86 19.97 -13.22
C PRO A 80 -7.98 21.22 -12.33
N ALA A 81 -7.41 22.33 -12.79
CA ALA A 81 -7.27 23.54 -11.97
C ALA A 81 -8.61 24.19 -11.57
N ASP A 82 -9.69 23.88 -12.29
CA ASP A 82 -11.04 24.39 -12.11
C ASP A 82 -11.98 23.41 -11.38
N ALA A 83 -11.49 22.24 -10.96
CA ALA A 83 -12.26 21.36 -10.07
C ALA A 83 -12.29 21.96 -8.65
N GLU A 84 -13.38 22.64 -8.31
CA GLU A 84 -13.68 23.01 -6.91
C GLU A 84 -13.82 21.75 -6.04
N GLY A 85 -13.23 21.80 -4.83
CA GLY A 85 -13.00 20.66 -3.94
C GLY A 85 -14.23 20.10 -3.23
#